data_AF-A0A1B1I0S2-F1
#
_entry.id   AF-A0A1B1I0S2-F1
#
_cell.length_a   1.000
_cell.length_b   1.000
_cell.length_c   1.000
_cell.angle_alpha   90.00
_cell.angle_beta   90.00
_cell.angle_gamma   90.00
#
_symmetry.space_group_name_H-M   'P 1'
#
loop_
_entity.id
_entity.type
_entity.pdbx_description
1 polymer ?
#
loop_
_entity_poly.entity_id
_entity_poly.type
_entity_poly.pdbx_seq_one_letter_code
_entity_poly.pdbx_strand_id
1 'polypeptide(L)'
;MKSKILLVMLVLISLLAAGCNEEEKYNTAKNEYQQMREEISRLELTTGEDRKLVNGKWTESTLAINEEALRKHDELVPKMDAKIAEMEKYATAKTEMNNDFARIKEDYRQHAGEWASRVKQAEQKVAKSKVKHQSYAEEAQEREQKMKAAAASK
;
A
#
# COMPACT_ATOMS: atom_id res chain seq x y z
N MET A 1 29.05 -0.18 24.48
CA MET A 1 27.78 -0.53 25.15
C MET A 1 26.77 -1.12 24.14
N LYS A 2 27.07 -2.25 23.50
CA LYS A 2 26.21 -2.86 22.45
C LYS A 2 25.75 -4.30 22.76
N SER A 3 26.25 -4.91 23.84
CA SER A 3 25.99 -6.32 24.17
C SER A 3 24.76 -6.53 25.07
N LYS A 4 24.34 -5.50 25.84
CA LYS A 4 23.23 -5.64 26.80
C LYS A 4 21.85 -5.71 26.13
N ILE A 5 21.66 -5.05 24.99
CA ILE A 5 20.36 -5.03 24.27
C ILE A 5 20.07 -6.39 23.62
N LEU A 6 21.09 -7.04 23.05
CA LEU A 6 20.98 -8.38 22.46
C LEU A 6 20.62 -9.44 23.50
N LEU A 7 21.21 -9.37 24.70
CA LEU A 7 20.89 -10.27 25.80
C LEU A 7 19.48 -10.07 26.36
N VAL A 8 18.98 -8.82 26.42
CA VAL A 8 17.60 -8.54 26.84
C VAL A 8 16.59 -9.07 25.81
N MET A 9 16.87 -8.93 24.51
CA MET A 9 16.04 -9.55 23.46
C MET A 9 16.04 -11.08 23.54
N LEU A 10 17.20 -11.70 23.78
CA LEU A 10 17.30 -13.16 23.90
C LEU A 10 16.58 -13.70 25.14
N VAL A 11 16.63 -12.99 26.27
CA VAL A 11 15.90 -13.35 27.49
C VAL A 11 14.38 -13.19 27.33
N LEU A 12 13.92 -12.18 26.59
CA LEU A 12 12.50 -12.02 26.24
C LEU A 12 11.99 -13.18 25.36
N ILE A 13 12.83 -13.67 24.44
CA ILE A 13 12.50 -14.83 23.58
C ILE A 13 12.46 -16.13 24.41
N SER A 14 13.34 -16.28 25.40
CA SER A 14 13.36 -17.45 26.30
C SER A 14 12.16 -17.53 27.25
N LEU A 15 11.57 -16.39 27.64
CA LEU A 15 10.40 -16.34 28.52
C LEU A 15 9.10 -16.76 27.81
N LEU A 16 9.05 -16.74 26.48
CA LEU A 16 7.91 -17.22 25.67
C LEU A 16 7.85 -18.75 25.56
N ALA A 17 8.95 -19.46 25.89
CA ALA A 17 9.07 -20.91 25.67
C ALA A 17 8.52 -21.78 26.81
N ALA A 18 8.17 -21.21 27.96
CA ALA A 18 7.65 -21.94 29.12
C ALA A 18 6.32 -21.33 29.60
N GLY A 19 5.25 -21.57 28.83
CA GLY A 19 3.87 -21.37 29.30
C GLY A 19 3.04 -20.28 28.62
N CYS A 20 3.21 -19.96 27.34
CA CYS A 20 2.19 -19.18 26.63
C CYS A 20 0.92 -20.03 26.45
N ASN A 21 -0.16 -19.64 27.13
CA ASN A 21 -1.51 -20.13 26.85
C ASN A 21 -1.85 -19.91 25.35
N GLU A 22 -2.71 -20.74 24.78
CA GLU A 22 -3.09 -20.68 23.34
C GLU A 22 -3.60 -19.29 22.93
N GLU A 23 -4.26 -18.59 23.85
CA GLU A 23 -4.71 -17.21 23.68
C GLU A 23 -3.55 -16.22 23.49
N GLU A 24 -2.44 -16.37 24.21
CA GLU A 24 -1.29 -15.47 24.08
C GLU A 24 -0.57 -15.67 22.74
N LYS A 25 -0.46 -16.93 22.30
CA LYS A 25 0.11 -17.26 20.98
C LYS A 25 -0.74 -16.70 19.85
N TYR A 26 -2.06 -16.86 19.96
CA TYR A 26 -3.01 -16.27 19.03
C TYR A 26 -2.90 -14.74 18.99
N ASN A 27 -2.90 -14.08 20.15
CA ASN A 27 -2.82 -12.62 20.22
C ASN A 27 -1.48 -12.08 19.70
N THR A 28 -0.39 -12.81 19.92
CA THR A 28 0.92 -12.47 19.33
C THR A 28 0.88 -12.52 17.81
N ALA A 29 0.41 -13.64 17.24
CA ALA A 29 0.26 -13.78 15.79
C ALA A 29 -0.69 -12.72 15.20
N LYS A 30 -1.78 -12.39 15.91
CA LYS A 30 -2.72 -11.33 15.52
C LYS A 30 -2.07 -9.95 15.48
N ASN A 31 -1.31 -9.59 16.51
CA ASN A 31 -0.65 -8.29 16.57
C ASN A 31 0.37 -8.12 15.44
N GLU A 32 1.16 -9.15 15.16
CA GLU A 32 2.12 -9.15 14.05
C GLU A 32 1.42 -9.05 12.69
N TYR A 33 0.32 -9.79 12.50
CA TYR A 33 -0.54 -9.66 11.33
C TYR A 33 -1.07 -8.22 11.16
N GLN A 34 -1.56 -7.61 12.24
CA GLN A 34 -2.09 -6.24 12.21
C GLN A 34 -1.01 -5.21 11.85
N GLN A 35 0.21 -5.35 12.37
CA GLN A 35 1.33 -4.48 12.01
C GLN A 35 1.65 -4.55 10.51
N MET A 36 1.71 -5.75 9.93
CA MET A 36 1.94 -5.92 8.49
C MET A 36 0.78 -5.38 7.65
N ARG A 37 -0.47 -5.58 8.11
CA ARG A 37 -1.66 -5.02 7.45
C ARG A 37 -1.61 -3.49 7.40
N GLU A 38 -1.27 -2.85 8.51
CA GLU A 38 -1.10 -1.39 8.55
C GLU A 38 0.05 -0.92 7.66
N GLU A 39 1.11 -1.70 7.56
CA GLU A 39 2.22 -1.40 6.66
C GLU A 39 1.77 -1.44 5.19
N ILE A 40 0.99 -2.44 4.79
CA ILE A 40 0.39 -2.52 3.44
C ILE A 40 -0.57 -1.35 3.18
N SER A 41 -1.42 -0.99 4.16
CA SER A 41 -2.42 0.06 3.95
C SER A 41 -1.78 1.42 3.64
N ARG A 42 -0.61 1.69 4.24
CA ARG A 42 0.18 2.92 4.06
C ARG A 42 1.02 2.97 2.77
N LEU A 43 1.05 1.92 1.97
CA LEU A 43 1.83 1.92 0.73
C LEU A 43 1.27 2.91 -0.31
N GLU A 44 2.13 3.84 -0.76
CA GLU A 44 1.82 4.78 -1.83
C GLU A 44 2.09 4.14 -3.20
N LEU A 45 1.04 3.92 -3.98
CA LEU A 45 1.10 3.19 -5.25
C LEU A 45 1.55 4.03 -6.46
N THR A 46 1.59 5.35 -6.31
CA THR A 46 2.08 6.25 -7.34
C THR A 46 3.24 7.06 -6.81
N THR A 47 4.27 7.25 -7.62
CA THR A 47 5.38 8.16 -7.36
C THR A 47 5.20 9.46 -8.12
N GLY A 48 5.90 10.51 -7.69
CA GLY A 48 5.97 11.77 -8.42
C GLY A 48 4.66 12.57 -8.41
N GLU A 49 4.56 13.51 -9.34
CA GLU A 49 3.45 14.44 -9.41
C GLU A 49 2.77 14.46 -10.78
N ASP A 50 1.46 14.69 -10.74
CA ASP A 50 0.73 15.09 -11.94
C ASP A 50 1.27 16.43 -12.47
N ARG A 51 1.14 16.61 -13.79
CA ARG A 51 1.44 17.87 -14.46
C ARG A 51 0.59 19.01 -13.86
N LYS A 52 1.23 20.12 -13.49
CA LYS A 52 0.61 21.31 -12.90
C LYS A 52 0.91 22.54 -13.74
N LEU A 53 0.03 23.54 -13.71
CA LEU A 53 0.26 24.82 -14.37
C LEU A 53 1.04 25.74 -13.42
N VAL A 54 2.27 26.10 -13.78
CA VAL A 54 3.12 26.98 -12.99
C VAL A 54 3.60 28.12 -13.91
N ASN A 55 3.32 29.36 -13.52
CA ASN A 55 3.67 30.56 -14.30
C ASN A 55 3.22 30.49 -15.78
N GLY A 56 2.01 29.97 -16.02
CA GLY A 56 1.44 29.85 -17.36
C GLY A 56 2.03 28.73 -18.23
N LYS A 57 2.94 27.91 -17.71
CA LYS A 57 3.50 26.75 -18.39
C LYS A 57 3.18 25.45 -17.64
N TRP A 58 2.87 24.41 -18.39
CA TRP A 58 2.63 23.07 -17.82
C TRP A 58 3.96 22.37 -17.52
N THR A 59 4.10 21.81 -16.32
CA THR A 59 5.27 20.99 -15.95
C THR A 59 5.24 19.63 -16.64
N GLU A 60 6.37 18.94 -16.75
CA GLU A 60 6.35 17.51 -17.09
C GLU A 60 5.71 16.71 -15.94
N SER A 61 4.95 15.67 -16.27
CA SER A 61 4.48 14.74 -15.24
C SER A 61 5.58 13.75 -14.93
N THR A 62 5.84 13.56 -13.64
CA THR A 62 6.74 12.52 -13.13
C THR A 62 5.96 11.33 -12.56
N LEU A 63 4.64 11.31 -12.78
CA LEU A 63 3.75 10.32 -12.19
C LEU A 63 4.03 8.93 -12.76
N ALA A 64 4.37 7.98 -11.90
CA ALA A 64 4.60 6.58 -12.26
C ALA A 64 4.03 5.62 -11.20
N ILE A 65 3.97 4.33 -11.52
CA ILE A 65 3.66 3.29 -10.53
C ILE A 65 4.86 3.13 -9.60
N ASN A 66 4.58 2.98 -8.31
CA ASN A 66 5.60 2.72 -7.32
C ASN A 66 5.94 1.23 -7.25
N GLU A 67 6.96 0.80 -8.00
CA GLU A 67 7.43 -0.59 -8.02
C GLU A 67 7.91 -1.08 -6.65
N GLU A 68 8.45 -0.18 -5.79
CA GLU A 68 8.86 -0.56 -4.44
C GLU A 68 7.64 -0.90 -3.57
N ALA A 69 6.56 -0.16 -3.70
CA ALA A 69 5.30 -0.45 -3.01
C ALA A 69 4.73 -1.80 -3.46
N LEU A 70 4.75 -2.10 -4.75
CA LEU A 70 4.30 -3.41 -5.27
C LEU A 70 5.16 -4.55 -4.72
N ARG A 71 6.49 -4.44 -4.80
CA ARG A 71 7.41 -5.45 -4.26
C ARG A 71 7.20 -5.66 -2.77
N LYS A 72 7.03 -4.58 -2.01
CA LYS A 72 6.84 -4.65 -0.55
C LYS A 72 5.52 -5.32 -0.18
N HIS A 73 4.45 -5.06 -0.93
CA HIS A 73 3.20 -5.81 -0.78
C HIS A 73 3.43 -7.32 -1.00
N ASP A 74 4.08 -7.69 -2.11
CA ASP A 74 4.33 -9.09 -2.46
C ASP A 74 5.25 -9.81 -1.44
N GLU A 75 6.15 -9.07 -0.78
CA GLU A 75 6.99 -9.59 0.31
C GLU A 75 6.22 -9.79 1.63
N LEU A 76 5.20 -8.97 1.90
CA LEU A 76 4.42 -9.00 3.14
C LEU A 76 3.28 -10.01 3.09
N VAL A 77 2.65 -10.23 1.93
CA VAL A 77 1.53 -11.16 1.78
C VAL A 77 1.83 -12.57 2.31
N PRO A 78 2.95 -13.23 1.92
CA PRO A 78 3.27 -14.57 2.43
C PRO A 78 3.51 -14.60 3.95
N LYS A 79 3.99 -13.50 4.53
CA LYS A 79 4.18 -13.39 5.98
C LYS A 79 2.84 -13.26 6.69
N MET A 80 1.90 -12.51 6.11
CA MET A 80 0.54 -12.43 6.61
C MET A 80 -0.17 -13.78 6.51
N ASP A 81 -0.01 -14.52 5.40
CA ASP A 81 -0.53 -15.89 5.25
C ASP A 81 -0.01 -16.80 6.35
N ALA A 82 1.28 -16.73 6.66
CA ALA A 82 1.87 -17.52 7.73
C ALA A 82 1.25 -17.18 9.10
N LYS A 83 0.95 -15.91 9.37
CA LYS A 83 0.31 -15.48 10.63
C LYS A 83 -1.17 -15.87 10.70
N ILE A 84 -1.88 -15.84 9.57
CA ILE A 84 -3.24 -16.38 9.47
C ILE A 84 -3.23 -17.88 9.80
N ALA A 85 -2.31 -18.65 9.22
CA ALA A 85 -2.17 -20.08 9.50
C ALA A 85 -1.74 -20.36 10.95
N GLU A 86 -0.95 -19.48 11.57
CA GLU A 86 -0.59 -19.57 12.98
C GLU A 86 -1.80 -19.32 13.90
N MET A 87 -2.57 -18.27 13.64
CA MET A 87 -3.82 -17.99 14.36
C MET A 87 -4.83 -19.13 14.24
N GLU A 88 -4.95 -19.75 13.06
CA GLU A 88 -5.88 -20.87 12.83
C GLU A 88 -5.66 -22.05 13.78
N LYS A 89 -4.40 -22.35 14.13
CA LYS A 89 -4.03 -23.44 15.04
C LYS A 89 -4.58 -23.25 16.45
N TYR A 90 -4.75 -22.00 16.87
CA TYR A 90 -5.17 -21.66 18.23
C TYR A 90 -6.63 -21.18 18.29
N ALA A 91 -7.22 -20.81 17.16
CA ALA A 91 -8.57 -20.23 17.09
C ALA A 91 -9.66 -21.15 17.65
N THR A 92 -9.48 -22.48 17.62
CA THR A 92 -10.46 -23.45 18.15
C THR A 92 -10.40 -23.64 19.66
N ALA A 93 -9.41 -23.06 20.33
CA ALA A 93 -9.23 -23.15 21.78
C ALA A 93 -10.41 -22.54 22.58
N LYS A 94 -10.97 -21.44 22.05
CA LYS A 94 -12.06 -20.68 22.68
C LYS A 94 -13.00 -20.12 21.61
N THR A 95 -14.29 -20.07 21.92
CA THR A 95 -15.32 -19.52 21.02
C THR A 95 -15.03 -18.07 20.62
N GLU A 96 -14.55 -17.24 21.54
CA GLU A 96 -14.21 -15.84 21.28
C GLU A 96 -13.08 -15.70 20.27
N MET A 97 -12.05 -16.55 20.38
CA MET A 97 -10.91 -16.58 19.44
C MET A 97 -11.34 -17.08 18.07
N ASN A 98 -12.24 -18.07 18.01
CA ASN A 98 -12.80 -18.55 16.74
C ASN A 98 -13.57 -17.43 16.01
N ASN A 99 -14.44 -16.73 16.73
CA ASN A 99 -15.21 -15.61 16.19
C ASN A 99 -14.31 -14.46 15.73
N ASP A 100 -13.28 -14.11 16.52
CA ASP A 100 -12.28 -13.11 16.14
C ASP A 100 -11.52 -13.53 14.87
N PHE A 101 -11.07 -14.79 14.81
CA PHE A 101 -10.35 -15.31 13.66
C PHE A 101 -11.20 -15.35 12.39
N ALA A 102 -12.47 -15.70 12.50
CA ALA A 102 -13.41 -15.67 11.38
C ALA A 102 -13.53 -14.27 10.77
N ARG A 103 -13.59 -13.23 11.62
CA ARG A 103 -13.59 -11.83 11.17
C ARG A 103 -12.27 -11.45 10.49
N ILE A 104 -11.14 -11.82 11.07
CA ILE A 104 -9.81 -11.54 10.50
C ILE A 104 -9.65 -12.17 9.12
N LYS A 105 -10.12 -13.41 8.93
CA LYS A 105 -10.08 -14.09 7.62
C LYS A 105 -10.93 -13.40 6.57
N GLU A 106 -12.10 -12.92 6.94
CA GLU A 106 -12.98 -12.19 6.03
C GLU A 106 -12.36 -10.84 5.65
N ASP A 107 -11.88 -10.08 6.64
CA ASP A 107 -11.15 -8.83 6.40
C ASP A 107 -9.98 -9.07 5.45
N TYR A 108 -9.16 -10.10 5.69
CA TYR A 108 -8.00 -10.43 4.86
C TYR A 108 -8.37 -10.67 3.39
N ARG A 109 -9.47 -11.39 3.13
CA ARG A 109 -9.97 -11.62 1.77
C ARG A 109 -10.42 -10.33 1.10
N GLN A 110 -11.10 -9.45 1.83
CA GLN A 110 -11.52 -8.16 1.32
C GLN A 110 -10.31 -7.29 0.96
N HIS A 111 -9.26 -7.29 1.79
CA HIS A 111 -8.01 -6.54 1.51
C HIS A 111 -7.33 -6.97 0.22
N ALA A 112 -7.32 -8.27 -0.10
CA ALA A 112 -6.77 -8.74 -1.37
C ALA A 112 -7.50 -8.13 -2.58
N GLY A 113 -8.83 -8.01 -2.51
CA GLY A 113 -9.64 -7.35 -3.55
C GLY A 113 -9.43 -5.84 -3.59
N GLU A 114 -9.37 -5.19 -2.43
CA GLU A 114 -9.10 -3.76 -2.31
C GLU A 114 -7.73 -3.38 -2.89
N TRP A 115 -6.70 -4.17 -2.62
CA TRP A 115 -5.36 -3.96 -3.17
C TRP A 115 -5.36 -3.98 -4.69
N ALA A 116 -5.95 -5.02 -5.31
CA ALA A 116 -6.05 -5.11 -6.76
C ALA A 116 -6.78 -3.90 -7.38
N SER A 117 -7.85 -3.43 -6.71
CA SER A 117 -8.56 -2.22 -7.12
C SER A 117 -7.69 -0.97 -7.02
N ARG A 118 -6.93 -0.80 -5.92
CA ARG A 118 -6.00 0.32 -5.73
C ARG A 118 -4.90 0.34 -6.80
N VAL A 119 -4.33 -0.81 -7.13
CA VAL A 119 -3.31 -0.93 -8.20
C VAL A 119 -3.91 -0.50 -9.54
N LYS A 120 -5.08 -1.03 -9.91
CA LYS A 120 -5.77 -0.66 -11.15
C LYS A 120 -6.08 0.84 -11.22
N GLN A 121 -6.49 1.46 -10.11
CA GLN A 121 -6.73 2.90 -10.05
C GLN A 121 -5.43 3.70 -10.22
N ALA A 122 -4.33 3.27 -9.62
CA ALA A 122 -3.02 3.89 -9.78
C ALA A 122 -2.54 3.82 -11.24
N GLU A 123 -2.66 2.65 -11.89
CA GLU A 123 -2.33 2.46 -13.31
C GLU A 123 -3.15 3.38 -14.21
N GLN A 124 -4.47 3.46 -13.98
CA GLN A 124 -5.35 4.36 -14.72
C GLN A 124 -4.97 5.83 -14.52
N LYS A 125 -4.59 6.24 -13.31
CA LYS A 125 -4.14 7.60 -13.02
C LYS A 125 -2.87 7.94 -13.80
N VAL A 126 -1.87 7.06 -13.76
CA VAL A 126 -0.62 7.20 -14.52
C VAL A 126 -0.90 7.27 -16.03
N ALA A 127 -1.74 6.39 -16.56
CA ALA A 127 -2.11 6.39 -17.98
C ALA A 127 -2.81 7.70 -18.39
N LYS A 128 -3.77 8.19 -17.59
CA LYS A 128 -4.46 9.47 -17.84
C LYS A 128 -3.49 10.65 -17.81
N SER A 129 -2.51 10.65 -16.90
CA SER A 129 -1.50 11.69 -16.82
C SER A 129 -0.62 11.73 -18.08
N LYS A 130 -0.29 10.55 -18.64
CA LYS A 130 0.45 10.42 -19.91
C LYS A 130 -0.36 10.89 -21.13
N VAL A 131 -1.67 10.59 -21.21
CA VAL A 131 -2.51 10.93 -22.39
C VAL A 131 -2.91 12.42 -22.41
N LYS A 132 -3.00 13.09 -21.26
CA LYS A 132 -3.14 14.56 -21.18
C LYS A 132 -2.06 15.31 -21.99
N HIS A 133 -0.98 14.65 -22.41
CA HIS A 133 0.05 15.20 -23.27
C HIS A 133 -0.44 15.64 -24.67
N GLN A 134 -1.51 15.05 -25.23
CA GLN A 134 -2.00 15.40 -26.57
C GLN A 134 -2.98 16.58 -26.56
N SER A 135 -4.00 16.57 -25.70
CA SER A 135 -5.05 17.60 -25.77
C SER A 135 -4.57 19.00 -25.38
N TYR A 136 -3.61 19.13 -24.45
CA TYR A 136 -3.08 20.45 -24.07
C TYR A 136 -2.11 21.04 -25.10
N ALA A 137 -1.38 20.19 -25.84
CA ALA A 137 -0.53 20.66 -26.93
C ALA A 137 -1.38 21.18 -28.10
N GLU A 138 -2.48 20.48 -28.40
CA GLU A 138 -3.48 20.89 -29.40
C GLU A 138 -4.22 22.16 -28.98
N GLU A 139 -4.70 22.26 -27.73
CA GLU A 139 -5.36 23.48 -27.22
C GLU A 139 -4.42 24.70 -27.18
N ALA A 140 -3.13 24.50 -26.86
CA ALA A 140 -2.14 25.56 -26.87
C ALA A 140 -1.84 26.03 -28.30
N GLN A 141 -1.68 25.11 -29.25
CA GLN A 141 -1.51 25.45 -30.67
C GLN A 141 -2.75 26.14 -31.24
N GLU A 142 -3.96 25.69 -30.92
CA GLU A 142 -5.20 26.30 -31.39
C GLU A 142 -5.36 27.73 -30.85
N ARG A 143 -5.01 27.98 -29.58
CA ARG A 143 -5.01 29.33 -29.00
C ARG A 143 -3.97 30.23 -29.65
N GLU A 144 -2.77 29.73 -29.91
CA GLU A 144 -1.72 30.50 -30.59
C GLU A 144 -2.12 30.85 -32.03
N GLN A 145 -2.71 29.90 -32.76
CA GLN A 145 -3.24 30.13 -34.11
C GLN A 145 -4.38 31.16 -34.11
N LYS A 146 -5.32 31.07 -33.17
CA LYS A 146 -6.40 32.08 -33.02
C LYS A 146 -5.86 33.47 -32.70
N MET A 147 -4.86 33.58 -31.83
CA MET A 147 -4.22 34.87 -31.53
C MET A 147 -3.48 35.44 -32.74
N LYS A 148 -2.73 34.61 -33.49
CA LYS A 148 -2.06 35.04 -34.72
C LYS A 148 -3.05 35.48 -35.80
N ALA A 149 -4.14 34.74 -35.99
CA ALA A 149 -5.20 35.10 -36.94
C ALA A 149 -5.90 36.42 -36.57
N ALA A 150 -6.17 36.63 -35.28
CA ALA A 150 -6.76 37.87 -34.77
C ALA A 150 -5.80 39.07 -34.90
N ALA A 151 -4.49 38.86 -34.76
CA ALA A 151 -3.47 39.89 -34.96
C ALA A 151 -3.25 40.24 -36.44
N ALA A 152 -3.38 39.27 -37.35
CA ALA A 152 -3.23 39.47 -38.79
C ALA A 152 -4.47 40.09 -39.48
N SER A 153 -5.61 40.14 -38.80
CA SER A 153 -6.87 40.73 -39.30
C SER A 153 -7.10 42.18 -38.83
N LYS A 154 -6.10 42.80 -38.18
CA LYS A 154 -6.07 44.22 -37.79
C LYS A 154 -5.08 44.98 -38.66
#